data_AF-A0A7X6ZH55-F1
#
_entry.id   AF-A0A7X6ZH55-F1
#
_cell.length_a   1.000
_cell.length_b   1.000
_cell.length_c   1.000
_cell.angle_alpha   90.00
_cell.angle_beta   90.00
_cell.angle_gamma   90.00
#
_symmetry.space_group_name_H-M   'P 1'
#
loop_
_entity.id
_entity.type
_entity.pdbx_description
1 polymer ?
#
loop_
_entity_poly.entity_id
_entity_poly.type
_entity_poly.pdbx_seq_one_letter_code
_entity_poly.pdbx_strand_id
1 'polypeptide(L)'
;IQLYASYKETLEKQAMGFRRSEWDNKLLKYGEKFEQELMNLEVNIPLEAALDLGWQIMADCFEPQETGIPSAFTNEFWPTKKEAVAQD
;
A
#
# COMPACT_ATOMS: atom_id res chain seq x y z
N ILE A 1 -2.39 -0.79 -10.17
CA ILE A 1 -1.89 0.51 -10.69
C ILE A 1 -2.72 1.70 -10.20
N GLN A 2 -4.03 1.56 -9.91
CA GLN A 2 -4.90 2.69 -9.50
C GLN A 2 -4.44 3.45 -8.25
N LEU A 3 -4.20 2.79 -7.10
CA LEU A 3 -3.76 3.46 -5.87
C LEU A 3 -2.44 4.22 -6.05
N TYR A 4 -1.51 3.61 -6.80
CA TYR A 4 -0.22 4.26 -7.11
C TYR A 4 -0.39 5.46 -8.06
N ALA A 5 -1.28 5.38 -9.05
CA ALA A 5 -1.60 6.52 -9.91
C ALA A 5 -2.23 7.67 -9.10
N SER A 6 -3.15 7.36 -8.19
CA SER A 6 -3.73 8.36 -7.27
C SER A 6 -2.67 8.99 -6.36
N TYR A 7 -1.70 8.21 -5.87
CA TYR A 7 -0.55 8.75 -5.15
C TYR A 7 0.26 9.76 -5.99
N LYS A 8 0.56 9.47 -7.27
CA LYS A 8 1.28 10.42 -8.13
C LYS A 8 0.49 11.72 -8.33
N GLU A 9 -0.83 11.63 -8.52
CA GLU A 9 -1.70 12.82 -8.61
C GLU A 9 -1.70 13.62 -7.30
N THR A 10 -1.72 12.95 -6.15
CA THR A 10 -1.63 13.60 -4.83
C THR A 10 -0.28 14.29 -4.63
N LEU A 11 0.83 13.73 -5.11
CA LEU A 11 2.14 14.41 -5.11
C LEU A 11 2.11 15.71 -5.92
N GLU A 12 1.49 15.70 -7.10
CA GLU A 12 1.34 16.90 -7.93
C GLU A 12 0.50 17.97 -7.20
N LYS A 13 -0.63 17.56 -6.60
CA LYS A 13 -1.46 18.46 -5.76
C LYS A 13 -0.67 19.07 -4.62
N GLN A 14 0.13 18.27 -3.94
CA GLN A 14 1.00 18.75 -2.86
C GLN A 14 2.04 19.76 -3.38
N ALA A 15 2.69 19.49 -4.52
CA ALA A 15 3.69 20.38 -5.09
C ALA A 15 3.12 21.75 -5.47
N MET A 16 1.83 21.80 -5.83
CA MET A 16 1.09 23.03 -6.08
C MET A 16 0.59 23.73 -4.80
N GLY A 17 0.79 23.14 -3.62
CA GLY A 17 0.41 23.72 -2.33
C GLY A 17 -1.07 23.54 -1.95
N PHE A 18 -1.78 22.59 -2.56
CA PHE A 18 -3.16 22.28 -2.15
C PHE A 18 -3.19 21.65 -0.75
N ARG A 19 -4.26 21.92 -0.01
CA ARG A 19 -4.49 21.28 1.29
C ARG A 19 -4.76 19.79 1.10
N ARG A 20 -4.08 18.97 1.90
CA ARG A 20 -4.26 17.51 1.92
C ARG A 20 -5.54 17.13 2.65
N SER A 21 -6.29 16.21 2.07
CA SER A 21 -7.36 15.48 2.77
C SER A 21 -6.79 14.30 3.56
N GLU A 22 -7.60 13.69 4.43
CA GLU A 22 -7.25 12.42 5.09
C GLU A 22 -6.93 11.31 4.08
N TRP A 23 -7.66 11.28 2.96
CA TRP A 23 -7.41 10.35 1.87
C TRP A 23 -6.05 10.60 1.20
N ASP A 24 -5.70 11.86 0.95
CA ASP A 24 -4.38 12.22 0.41
C ASP A 24 -3.26 11.78 1.34
N ASN A 25 -3.44 11.91 2.66
CA ASN A 25 -2.45 11.44 3.63
C ASN A 25 -2.26 9.91 3.56
N LYS A 26 -3.35 9.14 3.40
CA LYS A 26 -3.27 7.68 3.20
C LYS A 26 -2.52 7.33 1.91
N LEU A 27 -2.84 8.02 0.81
CA LEU A 27 -2.18 7.81 -0.50
C LEU A 27 -0.68 8.13 -0.45
N LEU A 28 -0.29 9.22 0.20
CA LEU A 28 1.12 9.59 0.38
C LEU A 28 1.88 8.55 1.20
N LYS A 29 1.30 8.13 2.33
CA LYS A 29 1.88 7.06 3.16
C LYS A 29 2.05 5.76 2.37
N TYR A 30 1.03 5.35 1.63
CA TYR A 30 1.07 4.16 0.78
C TYR A 30 2.16 4.27 -0.28
N GLY A 31 2.21 5.38 -1.02
CA GLY A 31 3.14 5.57 -2.12
C GLY A 31 4.60 5.57 -1.67
N GLU A 32 4.90 6.24 -0.56
CA GLU A 32 6.24 6.25 0.04
C GLU A 32 6.69 4.83 0.43
N LYS A 33 5.84 4.06 1.14
CA LYS A 33 6.14 2.67 1.49
C LYS A 33 6.29 1.80 0.25
N PHE A 34 5.40 1.94 -0.72
CA PHE A 34 5.43 1.15 -1.96
C PHE A 34 6.71 1.40 -2.76
N GLU A 35 7.13 2.66 -2.95
CA GLU A 35 8.36 3.00 -3.67
C GLU A 35 9.60 2.46 -2.94
N GLN A 36 9.64 2.54 -1.60
CA GLN A 36 10.79 2.11 -0.80
C GLN A 36 10.89 0.60 -0.64
N GLU A 37 9.77 -0.08 -0.41
CA GLU A 37 9.73 -1.48 0.02
C GLU A 37 9.48 -2.45 -1.15
N LEU A 38 8.87 -2.00 -2.26
CA LEU A 38 8.57 -2.85 -3.42
C LEU A 38 9.21 -2.42 -4.75
N MET A 39 9.41 -1.12 -4.98
CA MET A 39 10.01 -0.64 -6.24
C MET A 39 11.53 -0.41 -6.15
N ASN A 40 12.12 -0.45 -4.96
CA ASN A 40 13.56 -0.27 -4.80
C ASN A 40 14.31 -1.48 -5.41
N LEU A 41 15.25 -1.19 -6.33
CA LEU A 41 16.06 -2.20 -7.03
C LEU A 41 16.95 -3.03 -6.11
N GLU A 42 17.21 -2.57 -4.88
CA GLU A 42 17.96 -3.31 -3.86
C GLU A 42 17.11 -4.38 -3.15
N VAL A 43 15.78 -4.35 -3.32
CA VAL A 43 14.89 -5.35 -2.75
C VAL A 43 15.04 -6.65 -3.53
N ASN A 44 15.63 -7.65 -2.88
CA ASN A 44 15.84 -8.99 -3.44
C ASN A 44 15.04 -10.03 -2.63
N ILE A 45 13.73 -10.07 -2.85
CA ILE A 45 12.80 -11.03 -2.23
C ILE A 45 12.10 -11.86 -3.32
N PRO A 46 11.69 -13.11 -3.00
CA PRO A 46 10.85 -13.92 -3.90
C PRO A 46 9.52 -13.24 -4.24
N LEU A 47 8.91 -13.65 -5.35
CA LEU A 47 7.64 -13.09 -5.82
C LEU A 47 6.53 -13.21 -4.77
N GLU A 48 6.44 -14.35 -4.10
CA GLU A 48 5.45 -14.63 -3.06
C GLU A 48 5.61 -13.66 -1.89
N ALA A 49 6.85 -13.46 -1.42
CA ALA A 49 7.16 -12.50 -0.37
C ALA A 49 6.84 -11.06 -0.80
N ALA A 50 7.06 -10.71 -2.08
CA ALA A 50 6.68 -9.41 -2.61
C ALA A 50 5.14 -9.22 -2.66
N LEU A 51 4.38 -10.28 -2.93
CA LEU A 51 2.92 -10.23 -2.89
C LEU A 51 2.41 -10.03 -1.45
N ASP A 52 2.95 -10.78 -0.49
CA ASP A 52 2.63 -10.63 0.93
C ASP A 52 2.96 -9.22 1.44
N LEU A 53 4.13 -8.71 1.06
CA LEU A 53 4.55 -7.34 1.37
C LEU A 53 3.61 -6.29 0.74
N GLY A 54 3.14 -6.52 -0.48
CA GLY A 54 2.14 -5.67 -1.12
C GLY A 54 0.83 -5.60 -0.34
N TRP A 55 0.35 -6.75 0.14
CA TRP A 55 -0.82 -6.81 1.02
C TRP A 55 -0.59 -6.10 2.35
N GLN A 56 0.59 -6.26 2.96
CA GLN A 56 0.96 -5.57 4.19
C GLN A 56 1.00 -4.05 4.02
N ILE A 57 1.63 -3.55 2.96
CA ILE A 57 1.70 -2.10 2.67
C ILE A 57 0.29 -1.53 2.47
N MET A 58 -0.61 -2.25 1.79
CA MET A 58 -2.00 -1.83 1.65
C MET A 58 -2.73 -1.81 2.99
N ALA A 59 -2.59 -2.86 3.82
CA ALA A 59 -3.23 -2.94 5.14
C ALA A 59 -2.70 -1.93 6.16
N ASP A 60 -1.44 -1.49 6.02
CA ASP A 60 -0.86 -0.43 6.85
C ASP A 60 -1.48 0.95 6.57
N CYS A 61 -2.10 1.14 5.40
CA CYS A 61 -2.53 2.45 4.90
C CYS A 61 -4.05 2.56 4.70
N PHE A 62 -4.73 1.45 4.42
CA PHE A 62 -6.13 1.41 4.02
C PHE A 62 -6.92 0.38 4.80
N GLU A 63 -8.24 0.51 4.77
CA GLU A 63 -9.18 -0.58 5.04
C GLU A 63 -9.44 -1.37 3.76
N PRO A 64 -9.82 -2.67 3.83
CA PRO A 64 -10.08 -3.48 2.65
C PRO A 64 -11.02 -2.82 1.63
N GLN A 65 -12.08 -2.16 2.12
CA GLN A 65 -13.12 -1.55 1.28
C GLN A 65 -12.63 -0.28 0.58
N GLU A 66 -11.54 0.33 1.03
CA GLU A 66 -10.95 1.53 0.43
C GLU A 66 -10.10 1.22 -0.82
N THR A 67 -9.67 -0.04 -0.99
CA THR A 67 -8.75 -0.42 -2.07
C THR A 67 -9.42 -0.68 -3.42
N GLY A 68 -10.74 -0.90 -3.43
CA GLY A 68 -11.49 -1.34 -4.62
C GLY A 68 -11.17 -2.78 -5.05
N ILE A 69 -10.41 -3.54 -4.26
CA ILE A 69 -10.12 -4.95 -4.54
C ILE A 69 -11.36 -5.81 -4.20
N PRO A 70 -11.75 -6.78 -5.05
CA PRO A 70 -12.88 -7.66 -4.76
C PRO A 70 -12.76 -8.35 -3.41
N SER A 71 -13.88 -8.45 -2.69
CA SER A 71 -13.93 -9.03 -1.34
C SER A 71 -13.45 -10.49 -1.29
N ALA A 72 -13.58 -11.25 -2.38
CA ALA A 72 -13.03 -12.60 -2.47
C ALA A 72 -11.53 -12.63 -2.16
N PHE A 73 -10.76 -11.64 -2.64
CA PHE A 73 -9.33 -11.57 -2.39
C PHE A 73 -9.01 -10.93 -1.04
N THR A 74 -9.70 -9.85 -0.65
CA THR A 74 -9.41 -9.22 0.64
C THR A 74 -9.84 -10.11 1.81
N ASN A 75 -10.83 -10.98 1.66
CA ASN A 75 -11.17 -11.94 2.72
C ASN A 75 -10.11 -13.04 2.88
N GLU A 76 -9.36 -13.36 1.81
CA GLU A 76 -8.37 -14.45 1.81
C GLU A 76 -6.97 -13.96 2.15
N PHE A 77 -6.56 -12.79 1.64
CA PHE A 77 -5.19 -12.32 1.69
C PHE A 77 -4.96 -11.07 2.54
N TRP A 78 -6.02 -10.43 3.06
CA TRP A 78 -5.85 -9.23 3.87
C TRP A 78 -5.20 -9.58 5.22
N PRO A 79 -4.05 -8.97 5.56
CA PRO A 79 -3.36 -9.26 6.80
C PRO A 79 -4.25 -8.97 8.01
N THR A 80 -4.62 -10.01 8.76
CA THR A 80 -5.17 -9.83 10.10
C THR A 80 -3.98 -9.77 11.06
N LYS A 81 -4.04 -8.90 12.08
CA LYS A 81 -2.95 -8.64 13.07
C LYS A 81 -2.36 -9.88 13.78
N LYS A 82 -2.79 -11.11 13.47
CA LYS A 82 -2.35 -12.36 14.10
C LYS A 82 -1.15 -13.04 13.44
N GLU A 83 -0.76 -12.72 12.21
CA GLU A 83 0.25 -13.52 11.48
C GLU A 83 1.64 -12.88 11.37
N ALA A 84 1.80 -11.61 11.74
CA ALA A 84 3.10 -10.92 11.71
C ALA A 84 4.12 -11.41 12.77
N VAL A 85 3.85 -12.51 13.49
CA VAL A 85 4.71 -13.04 14.58
C VAL A 85 4.98 -14.55 14.44
N ALA A 86 4.76 -15.15 13.27
CA ALA A 86 5.02 -16.58 13.07
C ALA A 86 6.06 -16.87 11.98
N GLN A 87 7.25 -16.28 12.10
CA GLN A 87 8.46 -16.79 11.45
C GLN A 87 9.65 -16.59 12.41
N ASP A 88 9.84 -17.57 13.30
CA ASP A 88 11.15 -17.95 13.88
C ASP A 88 11.54 -19.32 13.27
#